data_AF-A0A2V6D306-F1
#
_entry.id   AF-A0A2V6D306-F1
#
_cell.length_a   1.000
_cell.length_b   1.000
_cell.length_c   1.000
_cell.angle_alpha   90.00
_cell.angle_beta   90.00
_cell.angle_gamma   90.00
#
_symmetry.space_group_name_H-M   'P 1'
#
loop_
_entity.id
_entity.type
_entity.pdbx_description
1 polymer ?
#
loop_
_entity_poly.entity_id
_entity_poly.type
_entity_poly.pdbx_seq_one_letter_code
_entity_poly.pdbx_strand_id
1 'polypeptide(L)'
;MNKSLRWKLILAFVLVFLAGAVSGFFGAFHMHQAFFAHMAADSMAQHMKERLRVELRLTPDQMQKISPIIDRAASQLKTTREETMRSVHEIFSQTHHEIQPLLTPEQRSKLAEMEKRHRHLLHQHGFMPPGPPPGD
;
A
#
# COMPACT_ATOMS: atom_id res chain seq x y z
N MET A 1 2.45 -51.05 -8.87
CA MET A 1 2.36 -49.83 -8.03
C MET A 1 0.90 -49.40 -7.92
N ASN A 2 0.38 -49.34 -6.70
CA ASN A 2 -1.07 -49.33 -6.45
C ASN A 2 -1.65 -47.95 -6.81
N LYS A 3 -2.76 -47.91 -7.57
CA LYS A 3 -3.41 -46.66 -8.04
C LYS A 3 -3.75 -45.72 -6.87
N SER A 4 -4.14 -46.29 -5.73
CA SER A 4 -4.38 -45.56 -4.47
C SER A 4 -3.13 -44.88 -3.91
N LEU A 5 -1.96 -45.51 -4.00
CA LEU A 5 -0.70 -44.95 -3.49
C LEU A 5 -0.23 -43.76 -4.35
N ARG A 6 -0.40 -43.86 -5.67
CA ARG A 6 -0.08 -42.78 -6.63
C ARG A 6 -0.94 -41.53 -6.39
N TRP A 7 -2.24 -41.68 -6.20
CA TRP A 7 -3.14 -40.55 -5.89
C TRP A 7 -2.78 -39.87 -4.58
N LYS A 8 -2.47 -40.64 -3.53
CA LYS A 8 -2.09 -40.09 -2.22
C LYS A 8 -0.79 -39.28 -2.31
N LEU A 9 0.18 -39.74 -3.10
CA LEU A 9 1.42 -38.99 -3.36
C LEU A 9 1.13 -37.69 -4.12
N ILE A 10 0.31 -37.73 -5.17
CA ILE A 10 -0.09 -36.51 -5.91
C ILE A 10 -0.77 -35.50 -4.97
N LEU A 11 -1.71 -35.97 -4.14
CA LEU A 11 -2.39 -35.11 -3.17
C LEU A 11 -1.41 -34.47 -2.16
N ALA A 12 -0.44 -35.24 -1.67
CA ALA A 12 0.59 -34.73 -0.77
C ALA A 12 1.46 -33.66 -1.44
N PHE A 13 1.88 -33.85 -2.69
CA PHE A 13 2.65 -32.85 -3.44
C PHE A 13 1.85 -31.56 -3.67
N VAL A 14 0.56 -31.67 -4.02
CA VAL A 14 -0.31 -30.50 -4.21
C VAL A 14 -0.45 -29.71 -2.89
N LEU A 15 -0.62 -30.39 -1.77
CA LEU A 15 -0.72 -29.72 -0.46
C LEU A 15 0.58 -29.01 -0.07
N VAL A 16 1.73 -29.63 -0.28
CA VAL A 16 3.04 -28.99 -0.03
C VAL A 16 3.23 -27.76 -0.93
N PHE A 17 2.84 -27.86 -2.20
CA PHE A 17 2.91 -26.74 -3.14
C PHE A 17 2.00 -25.57 -2.73
N LEU A 18 0.75 -25.86 -2.34
CA LEU A 18 -0.19 -24.85 -1.85
C LEU A 18 0.33 -24.16 -0.58
N ALA A 19 0.87 -24.93 0.37
CA ALA A 19 1.49 -24.37 1.57
C ALA A 19 2.67 -23.45 1.22
N GLY A 20 3.54 -23.87 0.29
CA GLY A 20 4.64 -23.04 -0.22
C GLY A 20 4.16 -21.76 -0.91
N ALA A 21 3.09 -21.83 -1.70
CA ALA A 21 2.52 -20.66 -2.37
C ALA A 21 1.93 -19.64 -1.37
N VAL A 22 1.22 -20.11 -0.34
CA VAL A 22 0.68 -19.25 0.71
C VAL A 22 1.81 -18.60 1.52
N SER A 23 2.80 -19.37 1.95
CA SER A 23 3.97 -18.84 2.67
C SER A 23 4.77 -17.85 1.82
N GLY A 24 4.96 -18.15 0.53
CA GLY A 24 5.62 -17.26 -0.42
C GLY A 24 4.85 -15.97 -0.66
N PHE A 25 3.52 -16.04 -0.83
CA PHE A 25 2.66 -14.88 -1.02
C PHE A 25 2.66 -13.95 0.21
N PHE A 26 2.48 -14.49 1.41
CA PHE A 26 2.52 -13.70 2.64
C PHE A 26 3.90 -13.09 2.89
N GLY A 27 4.98 -13.85 2.68
CA GLY A 27 6.35 -13.35 2.82
C GLY A 27 6.70 -12.26 1.81
N ALA A 28 6.37 -12.47 0.53
CA ALA A 28 6.58 -11.48 -0.53
C ALA A 28 5.73 -10.23 -0.32
N PHE A 29 4.46 -10.36 0.07
CA PHE A 29 3.57 -9.23 0.32
C PHE A 29 4.06 -8.36 1.48
N HIS A 30 4.47 -8.97 2.61
CA HIS A 30 5.00 -8.22 3.75
C HIS A 30 6.33 -7.52 3.42
N MET A 31 7.26 -8.20 2.73
CA MET A 31 8.52 -7.60 2.31
C MET A 31 8.31 -6.49 1.27
N HIS A 32 7.42 -6.68 0.31
CA HIS A 32 7.14 -5.69 -0.72
C HIS A 32 6.49 -4.44 -0.10
N GLN A 33 5.55 -4.61 0.83
CA GLN A 33 5.05 -3.47 1.61
C GLN A 33 6.18 -2.79 2.37
N ALA A 34 6.98 -3.51 3.15
CA ALA A 34 8.07 -2.90 3.92
C ALA A 34 9.09 -2.17 3.03
N PHE A 35 9.47 -2.75 1.90
CA PHE A 35 10.48 -2.25 0.98
C PHE A 35 10.02 -0.99 0.23
N PHE A 36 8.84 -1.02 -0.41
CA PHE A 36 8.30 0.16 -1.10
C PHE A 36 8.04 1.31 -0.12
N ALA A 37 7.61 0.95 1.08
CA ALA A 37 7.34 1.89 2.13
C ALA A 37 8.65 2.49 2.72
N HIS A 38 9.78 1.76 2.69
CA HIS A 38 11.10 2.34 3.00
C HIS A 38 11.59 3.26 1.87
N MET A 39 11.45 2.86 0.60
CA MET A 39 11.90 3.67 -0.54
C MET A 39 11.20 5.04 -0.63
N ALA A 40 9.90 5.10 -0.34
CA ALA A 40 9.14 6.36 -0.33
C ALA A 40 9.45 7.25 0.89
N ALA A 41 9.77 6.65 2.05
CA ALA A 41 10.24 7.39 3.21
C ALA A 41 11.62 7.98 2.98
N ASP A 42 12.51 7.21 2.35
CA ASP A 42 13.85 7.65 1.97
C ASP A 42 13.77 8.82 1.00
N SER A 43 12.93 8.77 -0.03
CA SER A 43 12.84 9.89 -0.98
C SER A 43 12.37 11.20 -0.33
N MET A 44 11.44 11.12 0.63
CA MET A 44 10.95 12.28 1.39
C MET A 44 11.98 12.80 2.38
N ALA A 45 12.61 11.91 3.15
CA ALA A 45 13.67 12.27 4.11
C ALA A 45 14.85 12.94 3.41
N GLN A 46 15.27 12.42 2.25
CA GLN A 46 16.34 13.02 1.44
C GLN A 46 15.97 14.42 0.94
N HIS A 47 14.75 14.63 0.44
CA HIS A 47 14.29 15.97 0.04
C HIS A 47 14.30 16.95 1.22
N MET A 48 13.82 16.53 2.39
CA MET A 48 13.83 17.37 3.59
C MET A 48 15.25 17.70 4.04
N LYS A 49 16.14 16.71 4.10
CA LYS A 49 17.56 16.89 4.45
C LYS A 49 18.26 17.85 3.48
N GLU A 50 18.06 17.66 2.18
CA GLU A 50 18.68 18.47 1.14
C GLU A 50 18.21 19.93 1.22
N ARG A 51 16.90 20.14 1.37
CA ARG A 51 16.34 21.47 1.54
C ARG A 51 16.92 22.16 2.78
N LEU A 52 16.93 21.48 3.93
CA LEU A 52 17.49 22.05 5.17
C LEU A 52 18.98 22.34 5.05
N ARG A 53 19.74 21.44 4.40
CA ARG A 53 21.16 21.60 4.15
C ARG A 53 21.45 22.86 3.33
N VAL A 54 20.71 23.07 2.25
CA VAL A 54 20.89 24.21 1.34
C VAL A 54 20.44 25.51 1.99
N GLU A 55 19.21 25.55 2.52
CA GLU A 55 18.61 26.77 3.06
C GLU A 55 19.32 27.26 4.33
N LEU A 56 19.76 26.34 5.18
CA LEU A 56 20.43 26.67 6.45
C LEU A 56 21.96 26.59 6.36
N ARG A 57 22.51 26.24 5.19
CA ARG A 57 23.95 26.06 4.95
C ARG A 57 24.62 25.15 5.99
N LEU A 58 23.99 24.01 6.26
CA LEU A 58 24.43 23.09 7.31
C LEU A 58 25.79 22.46 7.00
N THR A 59 26.67 22.41 8.01
CA THR A 59 27.95 21.70 7.92
C THR A 59 27.75 20.18 7.94
N PRO A 60 28.74 19.39 7.50
CA PRO A 60 28.68 17.93 7.61
C PRO A 60 28.37 17.43 9.03
N ASP A 61 28.99 18.03 10.05
CA ASP A 61 28.77 17.66 11.45
C ASP A 61 27.34 17.98 11.93
N GLN A 62 26.76 19.09 11.47
CA GLN A 62 25.37 19.43 11.76
C GLN A 62 24.43 18.45 11.05
N MET A 63 24.71 18.11 9.79
CA MET A 63 23.93 17.15 9.03
C MET A 63 23.98 15.75 9.65
N GLN A 64 25.11 15.35 10.24
CA GLN A 64 25.21 14.07 10.95
C GLN A 64 24.25 13.99 12.15
N LYS A 65 24.05 15.11 12.86
CA LYS A 65 23.14 15.19 14.01
C LYS A 65 21.67 15.36 13.60
N ILE A 66 21.40 16.10 12.53
CA ILE A 66 20.04 16.42 12.06
C ILE A 66 19.42 15.26 11.28
N SER A 67 20.21 14.54 10.49
CA SER A 67 19.73 13.44 9.64
C SER A 67 18.83 12.43 10.36
N PRO A 68 19.22 11.84 11.53
CA PRO A 68 18.37 10.87 12.22
C PRO A 68 17.06 11.47 12.76
N ILE A 69 17.00 12.78 13.01
CA ILE A 69 15.77 13.48 13.42
C ILE A 69 14.80 13.53 12.23
N ILE A 70 15.32 13.88 11.04
CA ILE A 70 14.53 13.94 9.81
C ILE A 70 14.07 12.55 9.39
N ASP A 71 14.92 11.53 9.50
CA ASP A 71 14.56 10.15 9.17
C ASP A 71 13.40 9.66 10.03
N ARG A 72 13.47 9.92 11.34
CA ARG A 72 12.38 9.59 12.26
C ARG A 72 11.09 10.33 11.90
N ALA A 73 11.17 11.63 11.65
CA ALA A 73 10.01 12.44 11.28
C ALA A 73 9.38 11.93 9.98
N ALA A 74 10.19 11.61 8.97
CA ALA A 74 9.71 11.09 7.70
C ALA A 74 9.01 9.74 7.86
N SER A 75 9.56 8.84 8.68
CA SER A 75 8.92 7.58 9.02
C SER A 75 7.57 7.78 9.72
N GLN A 76 7.49 8.71 10.68
CA GLN A 76 6.23 9.00 11.39
C GLN A 76 5.17 9.58 10.46
N LEU A 77 5.53 10.58 9.64
CA LEU A 77 4.62 11.17 8.66
C LEU A 77 4.05 10.12 7.72
N LYS A 78 4.89 9.18 7.30
CA LYS A 78 4.47 8.10 6.43
C LYS A 78 3.45 7.18 7.11
N THR A 79 3.71 6.73 8.33
CA THR A 79 2.75 5.89 9.08
C THR A 79 1.42 6.62 9.25
N THR A 80 1.44 7.88 9.69
CA THR A 80 0.23 8.69 9.84
C THR A 80 -0.51 8.85 8.52
N ARG A 81 0.20 9.02 7.41
CA ARG A 81 -0.39 9.10 6.07
C ARG A 81 -1.09 7.80 5.70
N GLU A 82 -0.46 6.64 5.90
CA GLU A 82 -1.06 5.33 5.61
C GLU A 82 -2.35 5.11 6.41
N GLU A 83 -2.33 5.41 7.71
CA GLU A 83 -3.50 5.32 8.59
C GLU A 83 -4.62 6.26 8.16
N THR A 84 -4.30 7.54 7.92
CA THR A 84 -5.26 8.55 7.48
C THR A 84 -5.93 8.13 6.17
N MET A 85 -5.15 7.60 5.22
CA MET A 85 -5.67 7.21 3.91
C MET A 85 -6.58 5.99 3.99
N ARG A 86 -6.32 5.06 4.90
CA ARG A 86 -7.24 3.95 5.20
C ARG A 86 -8.57 4.48 5.71
N SER A 87 -8.55 5.39 6.69
CA SER A 87 -9.78 5.98 7.24
C SER A 87 -10.55 6.78 6.20
N VAL A 88 -9.85 7.57 5.36
CA VAL A 88 -10.48 8.32 4.26
C VAL A 88 -11.16 7.37 3.28
N HIS A 89 -10.51 6.27 2.90
CA HIS A 89 -11.11 5.27 2.01
C HIS A 89 -12.37 4.65 2.61
N GLU A 90 -12.33 4.27 3.89
CA GLU A 90 -13.47 3.69 4.60
C GLU A 90 -14.65 4.67 4.68
N ILE A 91 -14.39 5.94 5.02
CA ILE A 91 -15.42 6.99 5.06
C ILE A 91 -16.10 7.13 3.69
N PHE A 92 -15.33 7.19 2.60
CA PHE A 92 -15.90 7.30 1.26
C PHE A 92 -16.67 6.05 0.83
N SER A 93 -16.17 4.85 1.15
CA SER A 93 -16.84 3.59 0.86
C SER A 93 -18.18 3.51 1.59
N GLN A 94 -18.20 3.84 2.88
CA GLN A 94 -19.42 3.86 3.69
C GLN A 94 -20.42 4.88 3.16
N THR A 95 -19.95 6.10 2.86
CA THR A 95 -20.79 7.16 2.27
C THR A 95 -21.43 6.70 0.96
N HIS A 96 -20.67 6.02 0.09
CA HIS A 96 -21.18 5.49 -1.16
C HIS A 96 -22.28 4.44 -0.91
N HIS A 97 -22.08 3.54 0.05
CA HIS A 97 -23.03 2.49 0.40
C HIS A 97 -24.35 3.05 0.94
N GLU A 98 -24.28 4.10 1.77
CA GLU A 98 -25.45 4.79 2.33
C GLU A 98 -26.26 5.55 1.27
N ILE A 99 -25.58 6.13 0.27
CA ILE A 99 -26.24 6.87 -0.81
C ILE A 99 -26.86 5.92 -1.85
N GLN A 100 -26.23 4.78 -2.13
CA GLN A 100 -26.64 3.83 -3.17
C GLN A 100 -28.14 3.46 -3.17
N PRO A 101 -28.79 3.13 -2.03
CA PRO A 101 -30.22 2.78 -2.01
C PRO A 101 -31.14 3.96 -2.40
N LEU A 102 -30.69 5.20 -2.24
CA LEU A 102 -31.45 6.42 -2.54
C LEU A 102 -31.44 6.81 -4.02
N LEU A 103 -30.66 6.10 -4.84
CA LEU A 103 -30.41 6.44 -6.24
C LEU A 103 -31.18 5.54 -7.20
N THR A 104 -31.58 6.10 -8.35
CA THR A 104 -32.06 5.33 -9.50
C THR A 104 -30.94 4.47 -10.10
N PRO A 105 -31.26 3.44 -10.89
CA PRO A 105 -30.23 2.60 -11.54
C PRO A 105 -29.21 3.40 -12.35
N GLU A 106 -29.64 4.43 -13.08
CA GLU A 106 -28.77 5.28 -13.89
C GLU A 106 -27.84 6.12 -13.01
N GLN A 107 -28.37 6.65 -11.90
CA GLN A 107 -27.59 7.43 -10.93
C GLN A 107 -26.55 6.55 -10.21
N ARG A 108 -26.88 5.29 -9.89
CA ARG A 108 -25.93 4.33 -9.32
C ARG A 108 -24.74 4.07 -10.24
N SER A 109 -25.00 3.92 -11.55
CA SER A 109 -23.93 3.77 -12.54
C SER A 109 -23.00 4.99 -12.56
N LYS A 110 -23.57 6.20 -12.48
CA LYS A 110 -22.79 7.44 -12.44
C LYS A 110 -21.96 7.57 -11.17
N LEU A 111 -22.53 7.20 -10.01
CA LEU A 111 -21.82 7.21 -8.73
C LEU A 111 -20.63 6.25 -8.76
N ALA A 112 -20.78 5.05 -9.35
CA ALA A 112 -19.67 4.10 -9.51
C ALA A 112 -18.55 4.63 -10.42
N GLU A 113 -18.88 5.38 -11.47
CA GLU A 113 -17.88 6.03 -12.33
C GLU A 113 -17.11 7.12 -11.58
N MET A 114 -17.83 7.95 -10.81
CA MET A 114 -17.23 8.99 -9.96
C MET A 114 -16.25 8.39 -8.95
N GLU A 115 -16.62 7.27 -8.33
CA GLU A 115 -15.78 6.55 -7.38
C GLU A 115 -14.50 6.00 -8.04
N LYS A 116 -14.60 5.40 -9.23
CA LYS A 116 -13.44 4.94 -10.01
C LYS A 116 -12.48 6.09 -10.33
N ARG A 117 -13.03 7.24 -10.76
CA ARG A 117 -12.23 8.44 -11.06
C ARG A 117 -11.53 8.98 -9.82
N HIS A 118 -12.25 9.03 -8.70
CA HIS A 118 -11.70 9.50 -7.42
C HIS A 118 -10.56 8.59 -6.94
N ARG A 119 -10.74 7.27 -6.97
CA ARG A 119 -9.67 6.31 -6.68
C ARG A 119 -8.46 6.53 -7.57
N HIS A 120 -8.66 6.68 -8.87
CA HIS A 120 -7.55 6.90 -9.81
C HIS A 120 -6.76 8.17 -9.50
N LEU A 121 -7.45 9.28 -9.22
CA LEU A 121 -6.81 10.54 -8.82
C LEU A 121 -6.02 10.39 -7.52
N LEU A 122 -6.57 9.69 -6.52
CA LEU A 122 -5.88 9.43 -5.26
C LEU A 122 -4.64 8.53 -5.45
N HIS A 123 -4.68 7.54 -6.33
CA HIS A 123 -3.49 6.77 -6.69
C HIS A 123 -2.44 7.61 -7.40
N GLN A 124 -2.85 8.47 -8.33
CA GLN A 124 -1.91 9.32 -9.10
C GLN A 124 -1.14 10.30 -8.22
N HIS A 125 -1.80 10.90 -7.23
CA HIS A 125 -1.16 11.81 -6.26
C HIS A 125 -0.43 11.04 -5.15
N GLY A 126 -0.31 9.72 -5.29
CA GLY A 126 0.33 8.80 -4.35
C GLY A 126 -0.43 8.64 -3.03
N PHE A 127 -1.62 9.24 -2.87
CA PHE A 127 -2.41 9.21 -1.64
C PHE A 127 -2.88 7.80 -1.27
N MET A 128 -3.05 6.90 -2.25
CA MET A 128 -3.29 5.48 -1.97
C MET A 128 -2.12 4.60 -2.44
N PRO A 129 -1.77 3.53 -1.69
CA PRO A 129 -0.94 2.46 -2.23
C PRO A 129 -1.61 1.88 -3.48
N PRO A 130 -0.85 1.34 -4.47
CA PRO A 130 -1.44 0.73 -5.65
C PRO A 130 -2.46 -0.32 -5.21
N GLY A 131 -3.70 -0.19 -5.70
CA GLY A 131 -4.75 -1.16 -5.42
C GLY A 131 -4.37 -2.55 -6.00
N PRO A 132 -4.98 -3.64 -5.50
CA PRO A 132 -4.81 -4.93 -6.13
C PRO A 132 -5.20 -4.84 -7.62
N PRO A 133 -4.47 -5.52 -8.52
CA PRO A 133 -4.79 -5.49 -9.94
C PRO A 133 -6.25 -5.91 -10.16
N PRO A 134 -6.95 -5.36 -11.19
CA PRO A 134 -8.29 -5.81 -11.52
C PRO A 134 -8.25 -7.33 -11.68
N GLY A 135 -9.05 -8.04 -10.89
CA GLY A 135 -9.23 -9.48 -11.08
C GLY A 135 -9.88 -9.71 -12.43
N ASP A 136 -9.26 -10.57 -13.23
CA ASP A 136 -9.85 -11.13 -14.45
C ASP A 136 -11.11 -11.96 -14.13
#